data_AF-A0A6L2JZR5-F1
#
_entry.id   AF-A0A6L2JZR5-F1
#
_cell.length_a   1.000
_cell.length_b   1.000
_cell.length_c   1.000
_cell.angle_alpha   90.00
_cell.angle_beta   90.00
_cell.angle_gamma   90.00
#
_symmetry.space_group_name_H-M   'P 1'
#
loop_
_entity.id
_entity.type
_entity.pdbx_description
1 polymer ?
#
loop_
_entity_poly.entity_id
_entity_poly.type
_entity_poly.pdbx_seq_one_letter_code
_entity_poly.pdbx_strand_id
1 'polypeptide(L)'
;MELYMLNRQHGRMILEFVEHGPLLWPSVTEDGVTRLKKYSKLSSAEATQADCVKATNIIFQALPPEIYALVSTHKVAKDLWELIQMLMPGTSLTKQERECKLYDAFDKFTYQKGETLRDFYLRFSLLLNDMNMYNMKLEQFQVNTKFLNTLPPE
;
A
#
# COMPACT_ATOMS: atom_id res chain seq x y z
N MET A 1 -6.83 -7.39 -8.49
CA MET A 1 -6.77 -5.93 -8.23
C MET A 1 -7.26 -5.12 -9.43
N GLU A 2 -7.12 -5.60 -10.67
CA GLU A 2 -7.76 -4.99 -11.87
C GLU A 2 -9.28 -4.82 -11.71
N LEU A 3 -10.00 -5.86 -11.26
CA LEU A 3 -11.44 -5.80 -10.97
C LEU A 3 -11.79 -4.80 -9.85
N TYR A 4 -10.86 -4.56 -8.92
CA TYR A 4 -11.04 -3.59 -7.83
C TYR A 4 -10.89 -2.14 -8.32
N MET A 5 -9.94 -1.90 -9.24
CA MET A 5 -9.72 -0.60 -9.88
C MET A 5 -10.85 -0.28 -10.87
N LEU A 6 -11.29 -1.23 -11.70
CA LEU A 6 -12.35 -1.03 -12.70
C LEU A 6 -13.71 -0.60 -12.12
N ASN A 7 -13.97 -0.90 -10.84
CA ASN A 7 -15.17 -0.47 -10.11
C ASN A 7 -15.07 0.93 -9.46
N ARG A 8 -13.96 1.65 -9.64
CA ARG A 8 -13.77 3.02 -9.15
C ARG A 8 -13.88 4.02 -10.29
N GLN A 9 -14.39 5.22 -10.00
CA GLN A 9 -14.65 6.30 -10.95
C GLN A 9 -13.47 6.66 -11.88
N HIS A 10 -12.23 6.33 -11.49
CA HIS A 10 -11.01 6.60 -12.26
C HIS A 10 -10.10 5.37 -12.48
N GLY A 11 -10.51 4.16 -12.08
CA GLY A 11 -9.56 3.05 -12.05
C GLY A 11 -9.26 2.43 -13.42
N ARG A 12 -10.10 2.65 -14.45
CA ARG A 12 -9.73 2.34 -15.85
C ARG A 12 -8.57 3.24 -16.33
N MET A 13 -8.60 4.51 -15.94
CA MET A 13 -7.59 5.52 -16.28
C MET A 13 -6.26 5.27 -15.56
N ILE A 14 -6.31 4.78 -14.32
CA ILE A 14 -5.16 4.31 -13.55
C ILE A 14 -4.52 3.07 -14.21
N LEU A 15 -5.34 2.17 -14.76
CA LEU A 15 -4.87 0.95 -15.46
C LEU A 15 -4.17 1.31 -16.78
N GLU A 16 -4.76 2.17 -17.61
CA GLU A 16 -4.13 2.67 -18.85
C GLU A 16 -2.81 3.42 -18.57
N PHE A 17 -2.72 4.12 -17.43
CA PHE A 17 -1.50 4.82 -17.03
C PHE A 17 -0.35 3.86 -16.66
N VAL A 18 -0.66 2.77 -15.97
CA VAL A 18 0.30 1.69 -15.68
C VAL A 18 0.82 1.05 -16.97
N GLU A 19 -0.01 0.98 -18.01
CA GLU A 19 0.38 0.39 -19.30
C GLU A 19 1.21 1.35 -20.19
N HIS A 20 1.12 2.67 -20.02
CA HIS A 20 1.60 3.63 -21.03
C HIS A 20 2.62 4.71 -20.58
N GLY A 21 2.86 4.94 -19.28
CA GLY A 21 3.93 5.86 -18.81
C GLY A 21 3.58 7.37 -18.81
N PRO A 22 4.41 8.27 -18.24
CA PRO A 22 4.05 9.65 -17.96
C PRO A 22 4.47 10.63 -19.07
N LEU A 23 3.61 11.60 -19.35
CA LEU A 23 3.84 12.69 -20.32
C LEU A 23 3.78 14.06 -19.61
N LEU A 24 4.58 15.00 -20.12
CA LEU A 24 4.81 16.35 -19.58
C LEU A 24 3.53 17.20 -19.49
N TRP A 25 3.49 18.14 -18.53
CA TRP A 25 2.35 19.06 -18.34
C TRP A 25 2.16 20.00 -19.53
N PRO A 26 0.92 20.24 -19.99
CA PRO A 26 0.66 21.12 -21.13
C PRO A 26 0.99 22.59 -20.83
N SER A 27 1.81 23.20 -21.67
CA SER A 27 2.09 24.64 -21.64
C SER A 27 1.45 25.33 -22.85
N VAL A 28 1.15 26.63 -22.69
CA VAL A 28 0.69 27.48 -23.80
C VAL A 28 1.63 28.67 -23.91
N THR A 29 1.97 29.05 -25.13
CA THR A 29 2.74 30.26 -25.42
C THR A 29 1.78 31.31 -25.93
N GLU A 30 1.47 32.30 -25.10
CA GLU A 30 0.76 33.52 -25.49
C GLU A 30 1.78 34.68 -25.43
N ASP A 31 1.85 35.48 -26.50
CA ASP A 31 2.70 36.67 -26.59
C ASP A 31 4.19 36.44 -26.26
N GLY A 32 4.74 35.31 -26.68
CA GLY A 32 6.15 34.94 -26.44
C GLY A 32 6.46 34.50 -25.01
N VAL A 33 5.46 34.43 -24.12
CA VAL A 33 5.62 33.97 -22.74
C VAL A 33 4.97 32.59 -22.58
N THR A 34 5.77 31.58 -22.29
CA THR A 34 5.28 30.22 -22.00
C THR A 34 4.72 30.17 -20.59
N ARG A 35 3.43 29.90 -20.45
CA ARG A 35 2.72 29.75 -19.17
C ARG A 35 2.05 28.38 -19.09
N LEU A 36 1.97 27.83 -17.88
CA LEU A 36 1.22 26.60 -17.63
C LEU A 36 -0.27 26.86 -17.83
N LYS A 37 -0.96 25.95 -18.54
CA LYS A 37 -2.42 26.04 -18.69
C LYS A 37 -3.10 25.87 -17.34
N LYS A 38 -4.10 26.71 -17.06
CA LYS A 38 -5.02 26.53 -15.93
C LYS A 38 -5.88 25.29 -16.15
N TYR A 39 -6.15 24.52 -15.10
CA TYR A 39 -6.90 23.25 -15.18
C TYR A 39 -8.27 23.40 -15.87
N SER A 40 -8.99 24.50 -15.61
CA SER A 40 -10.28 24.82 -16.22
C SER A 40 -10.23 25.12 -17.73
N LYS A 41 -9.03 25.28 -18.29
CA LYS A 41 -8.79 25.52 -19.72
C LYS A 41 -8.13 24.32 -20.40
N LEU A 42 -7.99 23.19 -19.70
CA LEU A 42 -7.47 21.97 -20.28
C LEU A 42 -8.55 21.34 -21.16
N SER A 43 -8.14 20.82 -22.31
CA SER A 43 -8.95 19.86 -23.04
C SER A 43 -9.14 18.58 -22.20
N SER A 44 -10.12 17.75 -22.56
CA SER A 44 -10.38 16.48 -21.85
C SER A 44 -9.12 15.63 -21.70
N ALA A 45 -8.33 15.48 -22.77
CA ALA A 45 -7.07 14.73 -22.74
C ALA A 45 -6.01 15.36 -21.82
N GLU A 46 -5.92 16.69 -21.79
CA GLU A 46 -5.01 17.42 -20.92
C GLU A 46 -5.42 17.37 -19.44
N ALA A 47 -6.72 17.35 -19.15
CA ALA A 47 -7.27 17.22 -17.80
C ALA A 47 -7.04 15.81 -17.24
N THR A 48 -7.30 14.78 -18.06
CA THR A 48 -6.91 13.40 -17.78
C THR A 48 -5.42 13.31 -17.48
N GLN A 49 -4.57 13.95 -18.29
CA GLN A 49 -3.13 13.99 -18.04
C GLN A 49 -2.77 14.68 -16.71
N ALA A 50 -3.42 15.80 -16.41
CA ALA A 50 -3.19 16.55 -15.19
C ALA A 50 -3.55 15.76 -13.92
N ASP A 51 -4.64 14.99 -13.96
CA ASP A 51 -5.04 14.14 -12.84
C ASP A 51 -4.15 12.91 -12.70
N CYS A 52 -3.60 12.40 -13.80
CA CYS A 52 -2.55 11.38 -13.77
C CYS A 52 -1.29 11.88 -13.05
N VAL A 53 -0.80 13.08 -13.36
CA VAL A 53 0.35 13.68 -12.67
C VAL A 53 0.11 13.84 -11.16
N LYS A 54 -1.11 14.23 -10.77
CA LYS A 54 -1.50 14.30 -9.35
C LYS A 54 -1.48 12.92 -8.70
N ALA A 55 -2.03 11.90 -9.35
CA ALA A 55 -2.05 10.53 -8.83
C ALA A 55 -0.62 9.98 -8.64
N THR A 56 0.29 10.23 -9.58
CA THR A 56 1.71 9.84 -9.46
C THR A 56 2.39 10.51 -8.27
N ASN A 57 2.17 11.81 -8.08
CA ASN A 57 2.74 12.54 -6.94
C ASN A 57 2.21 12.01 -5.60
N ILE A 58 0.94 11.64 -5.53
CA ILE A 58 0.35 11.02 -4.33
C ILE A 58 0.99 9.65 -4.06
N ILE A 59 1.18 8.82 -5.09
CA ILE A 59 1.88 7.53 -4.96
C ILE A 59 3.30 7.75 -4.44
N PHE A 60 4.06 8.69 -5.01
CA PHE A 60 5.42 8.99 -4.54
C PHE A 60 5.47 9.50 -3.11
N GLN A 61 4.52 10.32 -2.69
CA GLN A 61 4.42 10.79 -1.31
C GLN A 61 4.08 9.66 -0.33
N ALA A 62 3.45 8.59 -0.79
CA ALA A 62 3.10 7.43 0.02
C ALA A 62 4.23 6.38 0.12
N LEU A 63 5.34 6.54 -0.61
CA LEU A 63 6.47 5.60 -0.59
C LEU A 63 7.47 5.93 0.54
N PRO A 64 8.04 4.92 1.21
CA PRO A 64 9.19 5.12 2.09
C PRO A 64 10.38 5.74 1.34
N PRO A 65 11.21 6.58 2.00
CA PRO A 65 12.34 7.28 1.37
C PRO A 65 13.31 6.37 0.62
N GLU A 66 13.51 5.14 1.11
CA GLU A 66 14.41 4.14 0.52
C GLU A 66 13.85 3.62 -0.81
N ILE A 67 12.54 3.40 -0.88
CA ILE A 67 11.85 2.96 -2.11
C ILE A 67 11.77 4.12 -3.09
N TYR A 68 11.50 5.34 -2.62
CA TYR A 68 11.51 6.56 -3.43
C TYR A 68 12.86 6.76 -4.13
N ALA A 69 13.97 6.65 -3.40
CA ALA A 69 15.32 6.79 -3.98
C ALA A 69 15.59 5.77 -5.10
N LEU A 70 15.13 4.53 -4.94
CA LEU A 70 15.26 3.45 -5.92
C LEU A 70 14.41 3.68 -7.19
N VAL A 71 13.19 4.17 -7.04
CA VAL A 71 12.25 4.33 -8.18
C VAL A 71 12.41 5.69 -8.89
N SER A 72 12.93 6.72 -8.21
CA SER A 72 13.00 8.11 -8.71
C SER A 72 13.86 8.31 -9.96
N THR A 73 14.70 7.34 -10.32
CA THR A 73 15.55 7.36 -11.51
C THR A 73 14.84 6.89 -12.79
N HIS A 74 13.67 6.26 -12.66
CA HIS A 74 12.94 5.67 -13.78
C HIS A 74 11.92 6.67 -14.35
N LYS A 75 11.99 6.90 -15.67
CA LYS A 75 11.18 7.91 -16.37
C LYS A 75 9.83 7.40 -16.85
N VAL A 76 9.63 6.08 -16.84
CA VAL A 76 8.42 5.42 -17.36
C VAL A 76 7.65 4.83 -16.19
N ALA A 77 6.35 5.13 -16.10
CA ALA A 77 5.48 4.77 -14.98
C ALA A 77 5.19 3.27 -14.99
N LYS A 78 5.22 2.65 -16.18
CA LYS A 78 5.20 1.20 -16.35
C LYS A 78 6.44 0.56 -15.72
N ASP A 79 7.65 0.97 -16.11
CA ASP A 79 8.89 0.45 -15.51
C ASP A 79 8.93 0.71 -14.01
N LEU A 80 8.46 1.87 -13.57
CA LEU A 80 8.32 2.22 -12.15
C LEU A 80 7.33 1.31 -11.43
N TRP A 81 6.18 1.03 -12.04
CA TRP A 81 5.17 0.13 -11.50
C TRP A 81 5.65 -1.31 -11.49
N GLU A 82 6.33 -1.79 -12.53
CA GLU A 82 6.96 -3.11 -12.60
C GLU A 82 8.10 -3.23 -11.56
N LEU A 83 8.88 -2.17 -11.34
CA LEU A 83 9.91 -2.13 -10.29
C LEU A 83 9.28 -2.12 -8.90
N ILE A 84 8.21 -1.35 -8.67
CA ILE A 84 7.42 -1.38 -7.44
C ILE A 84 6.79 -2.78 -7.27
N GLN A 85 6.29 -3.39 -8.33
CA GLN A 85 5.80 -4.77 -8.36
C GLN A 85 6.91 -5.83 -8.29
N MET A 86 8.18 -5.47 -8.34
CA MET A 86 9.30 -6.39 -8.12
C MET A 86 9.90 -6.20 -6.72
N LEU A 87 9.82 -4.98 -6.18
CA LEU A 87 10.33 -4.60 -4.86
C LEU A 87 9.30 -4.82 -3.74
N MET A 88 8.01 -4.59 -4.02
CA MET A 88 6.92 -4.66 -3.03
C MET A 88 6.39 -6.06 -2.78
N PRO A 89 6.18 -6.93 -3.78
CA PRO A 89 6.19 -8.33 -3.49
C PRO A 89 7.68 -8.63 -3.36
N GLY A 90 8.19 -8.52 -2.14
CA GLY A 90 9.24 -9.47 -1.81
C GLY A 90 8.73 -10.83 -2.30
N THR A 91 9.64 -11.55 -2.96
CA THR A 91 9.51 -12.89 -3.57
C THR A 91 8.34 -13.73 -3.03
N SER A 92 7.80 -14.71 -3.75
CA SER A 92 6.75 -15.64 -3.23
C SER A 92 6.99 -16.19 -1.81
N LEU A 93 8.24 -16.12 -1.33
CA LEU A 93 8.68 -16.11 0.05
C LEU A 93 7.88 -15.21 1.03
N THR A 94 7.31 -14.06 0.65
CA THR A 94 6.77 -13.05 1.59
C THR A 94 5.44 -13.38 2.22
N LYS A 95 4.51 -14.03 1.52
CA LYS A 95 3.25 -14.42 2.17
C LYS A 95 3.53 -15.49 3.22
N GLN A 96 4.26 -16.54 2.83
CA GLN A 96 4.62 -17.62 3.73
C GLN A 96 5.56 -17.15 4.85
N GLU A 97 6.53 -16.28 4.58
CA GLU A 97 7.37 -15.67 5.61
C GLU A 97 6.57 -14.78 6.57
N ARG A 98 5.58 -14.02 6.07
CA ARG A 98 4.70 -13.21 6.92
C ARG A 98 3.80 -14.10 7.77
N GLU A 99 3.22 -15.15 7.19
CA GLU A 99 2.47 -16.17 7.93
C GLU A 99 3.36 -16.85 8.98
N CYS A 100 4.58 -17.25 8.64
CA CYS A 100 5.56 -17.81 9.59
C CYS A 100 5.88 -16.82 10.70
N LYS A 101 6.15 -15.55 10.39
CA LYS A 101 6.40 -14.50 11.40
C LYS A 101 5.20 -14.28 12.31
N LEU A 102 3.98 -14.33 11.77
CA LEU A 102 2.75 -14.18 12.54
C LEU A 102 2.49 -15.41 13.42
N TYR A 103 2.73 -16.62 12.92
CA TYR A 103 2.69 -17.83 13.74
C TYR A 103 3.72 -17.79 14.86
N ASP A 104 4.94 -17.38 14.57
CA ASP A 104 6.00 -17.19 15.57
C ASP A 104 5.61 -16.14 16.62
N ALA A 105 5.04 -15.01 16.19
CA ALA A 105 4.56 -13.97 17.08
C ALA A 105 3.40 -14.45 17.96
N PHE A 106 2.49 -15.24 17.40
CA PHE A 106 1.39 -15.87 18.12
C PHE A 106 1.92 -16.89 19.14
N ASP A 107 2.83 -17.77 18.74
CA ASP A 107 3.41 -18.77 19.64
C ASP A 107 4.23 -18.14 20.77
N LYS A 108 4.99 -17.09 20.47
CA LYS A 108 5.80 -16.35 21.46
C LYS A 108 5.03 -15.25 22.18
N PHE A 109 3.73 -15.09 21.91
CA PHE A 109 2.92 -14.06 22.56
C PHE A 109 2.90 -14.30 24.07
N THR A 110 3.29 -13.27 24.82
CA THR A 110 3.44 -13.31 26.27
C THR A 110 2.88 -12.04 26.91
N TYR A 111 2.43 -12.18 28.16
CA TYR A 111 2.07 -11.02 28.97
C TYR A 111 3.31 -10.21 29.33
N GLN A 112 3.24 -8.91 29.13
CA GLN A 112 4.31 -7.95 29.36
C GLN A 112 4.22 -7.38 30.77
N LYS A 113 5.37 -7.29 31.44
CA LYS A 113 5.44 -6.74 32.79
C LYS A 113 4.92 -5.30 32.82
N GLY A 114 3.87 -5.06 33.59
CA GLY A 114 3.28 -3.73 33.79
C GLY A 114 2.23 -3.34 32.74
N GLU A 115 1.90 -4.20 31.78
CA GLU A 115 0.75 -3.93 30.89
C GLU A 115 -0.57 -4.17 31.63
N THR A 116 -1.62 -3.41 31.32
CA THR A 116 -2.95 -3.70 31.87
C THR A 116 -3.61 -4.85 31.11
N LEU A 117 -4.63 -5.49 31.69
CA LEU A 117 -5.43 -6.50 30.98
C LEU A 117 -6.04 -5.94 29.68
N ARG A 118 -6.38 -4.65 29.67
CA ARG A 118 -6.89 -3.96 28.48
C ARG A 118 -5.82 -3.84 27.39
N ASP A 119 -4.60 -3.47 27.76
CA ASP A 119 -3.47 -3.34 26.81
C ASP A 119 -3.11 -4.71 26.22
N PHE A 120 -3.08 -5.74 27.06
CA PHE A 120 -2.91 -7.13 26.64
C PHE A 120 -3.98 -7.56 25.63
N TYR A 121 -5.24 -7.33 25.95
CA TYR A 121 -6.37 -7.68 25.07
C TYR A 121 -6.29 -6.96 23.72
N LEU A 122 -5.91 -5.68 23.71
CA LEU A 122 -5.74 -4.89 22.49
C LEU A 122 -4.60 -5.44 21.63
N ARG A 123 -3.43 -5.71 22.23
CA ARG A 123 -2.27 -6.32 21.54
C ARG A 123 -2.62 -7.68 20.94
N PHE A 124 -3.31 -8.52 21.69
CA PHE A 124 -3.73 -9.84 21.24
C PHE A 124 -4.74 -9.74 20.09
N SER A 125 -5.71 -8.84 20.20
CA SER A 125 -6.72 -8.62 19.15
C SER A 125 -6.12 -8.06 17.87
N LEU A 126 -5.12 -7.17 17.95
CA LEU A 126 -4.37 -6.68 16.79
C LEU A 126 -3.64 -7.82 16.09
N LEU A 127 -2.96 -8.70 16.84
CA LEU A 127 -2.28 -9.86 16.27
C LEU A 127 -3.26 -10.80 15.55
N LEU A 128 -4.44 -11.07 16.14
CA LEU A 128 -5.47 -11.88 15.48
C LEU A 128 -6.00 -11.23 14.21
N ASN A 129 -6.19 -9.91 14.21
CA ASN A 129 -6.62 -9.17 13.02
C ASN A 129 -5.58 -9.27 11.89
N ASP A 130 -4.29 -9.13 12.22
CA ASP A 130 -3.20 -9.30 11.26
C ASP A 130 -3.21 -10.72 10.67
N MET A 131 -3.36 -11.75 11.50
CA MET A 131 -3.48 -13.14 11.04
C MET A 131 -4.69 -13.35 10.12
N ASN A 132 -5.84 -12.80 10.49
CA ASN A 132 -7.08 -12.89 9.71
C ASN A 132 -6.94 -12.19 8.34
N MET A 133 -6.21 -11.08 8.26
CA MET A 133 -5.96 -10.36 7.01
C MET A 133 -5.24 -11.25 5.97
N TYR A 134 -4.39 -12.18 6.42
CA TYR A 134 -3.70 -13.15 5.55
C TYR A 134 -4.49 -14.45 5.32
N ASN A 135 -5.74 -14.54 5.81
CA ASN A 135 -6.59 -15.75 5.80
C ASN A 135 -6.02 -16.92 6.62
N MET A 136 -5.21 -16.64 7.65
CA MET A 136 -4.76 -17.65 8.60
C MET A 136 -5.92 -18.02 9.52
N LYS A 137 -6.56 -19.17 9.28
CA LYS A 137 -7.71 -19.62 10.09
C LYS A 137 -7.20 -20.28 11.36
N LEU A 138 -7.43 -19.64 12.50
CA LEU A 138 -7.30 -20.24 13.83
C LEU A 138 -8.69 -20.65 14.33
N GLU A 139 -8.79 -21.84 14.90
CA GLU A 139 -10.03 -22.26 15.56
C GLU A 139 -10.23 -21.51 16.88
N GLN A 140 -11.48 -21.25 17.24
CA GLN A 140 -11.81 -20.49 18.46
C GLN A 140 -11.17 -21.10 19.72
N PHE A 141 -11.10 -22.44 19.80
CA PHE A 141 -10.48 -23.12 20.93
C PHE A 141 -8.98 -22.83 21.02
N GLN A 142 -8.27 -22.70 19.90
CA GLN A 142 -6.83 -22.38 19.86
C GLN A 142 -6.59 -20.96 20.37
N VAL A 143 -7.42 -20.02 19.91
CA VAL A 143 -7.38 -18.62 20.34
C VAL A 143 -7.65 -18.49 21.84
N ASN A 144 -8.71 -19.13 22.33
CA ASN A 144 -9.10 -19.07 23.74
C ASN A 144 -8.05 -19.72 24.64
N THR A 145 -7.54 -20.89 24.26
CA THR A 145 -6.49 -21.60 25.01
C THR A 145 -5.22 -20.76 25.07
N LYS A 146 -4.81 -20.14 23.95
CA LYS A 146 -3.64 -19.27 23.93
C LYS A 146 -3.82 -18.07 24.84
N PHE A 147 -4.97 -17.40 24.76
CA PHE A 147 -5.26 -16.22 25.59
C PHE A 147 -5.13 -16.56 27.08
N LEU A 148 -5.80 -17.62 27.54
CA LEU A 148 -5.80 -18.04 28.95
C LEU A 148 -4.41 -18.45 29.45
N ASN A 149 -3.67 -19.25 28.66
CA ASN A 149 -2.34 -19.72 29.04
C ASN A 149 -1.28 -18.60 29.09
N THR A 150 -1.60 -17.44 28.52
CA THR A 150 -0.67 -16.31 28.44
C THR A 150 -0.89 -15.28 29.54
N LEU A 151 -2.04 -15.31 30.22
CA LEU A 151 -2.33 -14.43 31.35
C LEU A 151 -1.36 -14.69 32.51
N PRO A 152 -1.02 -13.66 33.30
CA PRO A 152 -0.22 -13.85 34.49
C PRO A 152 -0.97 -14.73 35.51
N PRO A 153 -0.26 -15.56 36.28
CA PRO A 153 -0.87 -16.27 37.39
C PRO A 153 -1.46 -15.28 38.41
N GLU A 154 -2.58 -15.68 39.01
CA GLU A 154 -3.25 -14.94 40.10
C GLU A 154 -2.37 -14.79 41.35
#